data_AF-A0A502SZX9-F1
#
_entry.id   AF-A0A502SZX9-F1
#
_cell.length_a   1.000
_cell.length_b   1.000
_cell.length_c   1.000
_cell.angle_alpha   90.00
_cell.angle_beta   90.00
_cell.angle_gamma   90.00
#
_symmetry.space_group_name_H-M   'P 1'
#
loop_
_entity.id
_entity.type
_entity.pdbx_description
1 polymer ?
#
loop_
_entity_poly.entity_id
_entity_poly.type
_entity_poly.pdbx_seq_one_letter_code
_entity_poly.pdbx_strand_id
1 'polypeptide(L)'
;MQKTLRSPRHVRLVQLIVDKRKEAGMSQADLAKAINRYQSVVAAIESGGRRIDVVEFLDLAETIGFDPHEILSEVVAVRNAKSKHR
;
A
#
# COMPACT_ATOMS: atom_id res chain seq x y z
N MET A 1 17.99 -6.03 9.68
CA MET A 1 16.60 -5.52 9.79
C MET A 1 15.62 -6.68 9.69
N GLN A 2 14.54 -6.68 10.48
CA GLN A 2 13.50 -7.72 10.40
C GLN A 2 12.76 -7.69 9.04
N LYS A 3 12.15 -8.81 8.65
CA LYS A 3 11.32 -8.88 7.43
C LYS A 3 10.12 -7.93 7.58
N THR A 4 10.12 -6.82 6.82
CA THR A 4 8.98 -5.86 6.82
C THR A 4 7.91 -6.22 5.80
N LEU A 5 8.26 -7.02 4.78
CA LEU A 5 7.29 -7.55 3.82
C LEU A 5 6.34 -8.50 4.56
N ARG A 6 5.03 -8.32 4.35
CA ARG A 6 3.93 -9.00 5.06
C ARG A 6 3.93 -8.81 6.58
N SER A 7 4.63 -7.80 7.10
CA SER A 7 4.43 -7.37 8.49
C SER A 7 3.01 -6.83 8.67
N PRO A 8 2.47 -6.79 9.92
CA PRO A 8 1.12 -6.27 10.16
C PRO A 8 0.88 -4.87 9.56
N ARG A 9 1.88 -3.99 9.66
CA ARG A 9 1.85 -2.65 9.06
C ARG A 9 1.84 -2.66 7.54
N HIS A 10 2.65 -3.52 6.92
CA HIS A 10 2.68 -3.63 5.45
C HIS A 10 1.35 -4.19 4.91
N VAL A 11 0.79 -5.21 5.56
CA VAL A 11 -0.53 -5.75 5.18
C VAL A 11 -1.61 -4.69 5.31
N ARG A 12 -1.62 -3.91 6.41
CA ARG A 12 -2.60 -2.82 6.59
C ARG A 12 -2.45 -1.73 5.53
N LEU A 13 -1.22 -1.30 5.23
CA LEU A 13 -0.96 -0.31 4.18
C LEU A 13 -1.50 -0.78 2.83
N VAL A 14 -1.20 -2.02 2.44
CA VAL A 14 -1.67 -2.60 1.17
C VAL A 14 -3.20 -2.65 1.13
N GLN A 15 -3.85 -3.12 2.20
CA GLN A 15 -5.30 -3.19 2.28
C GLN A 15 -5.95 -1.80 2.11
N LEU A 16 -5.44 -0.78 2.80
CA LEU A 16 -5.95 0.59 2.70
C LEU A 16 -5.82 1.16 1.29
N ILE A 17 -4.69 0.94 0.61
CA ILE A 17 -4.49 1.38 -0.78
C ILE A 17 -5.48 0.67 -1.72
N VAL A 18 -5.69 -0.64 -1.55
CA VAL A 18 -6.66 -1.42 -2.33
C VAL A 18 -8.06 -0.88 -2.13
N ASP A 19 -8.44 -0.58 -0.89
CA ASP A 19 -9.77 -0.06 -0.55
C ASP A 19 -9.97 1.32 -1.18
N LYS A 20 -8.99 2.24 -1.05
CA LYS A 20 -9.03 3.56 -1.70
C LYS A 20 -9.11 3.48 -3.22
N ARG A 21 -8.35 2.58 -3.86
CA ARG A 21 -8.45 2.37 -5.31
C ARG A 21 -9.87 1.94 -5.72
N LYS A 22 -10.46 1.01 -4.98
CA LYS A 22 -11.81 0.51 -5.25
C LYS A 22 -12.87 1.58 -5.02
N GLU A 23 -12.75 2.37 -3.96
CA GLU A 23 -13.61 3.53 -3.67
C GLU A 23 -13.55 4.56 -4.80
N ALA A 24 -12.37 4.78 -5.40
CA ALA A 24 -12.18 5.62 -6.58
C ALA A 24 -12.70 5.00 -7.89
N GLY A 25 -13.25 3.78 -7.86
CA GLY A 25 -13.80 3.10 -9.04
C GLY A 25 -12.75 2.64 -10.05
N MET A 26 -11.47 2.65 -9.70
CA MET A 26 -10.39 2.28 -10.62
C MET A 26 -10.15 0.77 -10.61
N SER A 27 -9.95 0.14 -11.77
CA SER A 27 -9.36 -1.20 -11.83
C SER A 27 -7.84 -1.17 -11.58
N GLN A 28 -7.22 -2.33 -11.39
CA GLN A 28 -5.74 -2.41 -11.32
C GLN A 28 -5.09 -1.95 -12.63
N ALA A 29 -5.74 -2.19 -13.77
CA ALA A 29 -5.26 -1.77 -15.07
C ALA A 29 -5.34 -0.25 -15.24
N ASP A 30 -6.42 0.37 -14.75
CA ASP A 30 -6.59 1.83 -14.79
C ASP A 30 -5.53 2.53 -13.95
N LEU A 31 -5.30 2.04 -12.73
CA LEU A 31 -4.23 2.57 -11.87
C LEU A 31 -2.86 2.40 -12.52
N ALA A 32 -2.56 1.22 -13.05
CA ALA A 32 -1.29 0.95 -13.72
C ALA A 32 -1.05 1.90 -14.90
N LYS A 33 -2.09 2.15 -15.70
CA LYS A 33 -2.04 3.11 -16.79
C LYS A 33 -1.79 4.53 -16.28
N ALA A 34 -2.46 4.95 -15.20
CA ALA A 34 -2.32 6.27 -14.62
C ALA A 34 -0.91 6.54 -14.07
N ILE A 35 -0.29 5.54 -13.43
CA ILE A 35 1.09 5.66 -12.91
C ILE A 35 2.18 5.26 -13.92
N ASN A 36 1.81 5.03 -15.20
CA ASN A 36 2.71 4.59 -16.27
C ASN A 36 3.56 3.36 -15.87
N ARG A 37 2.88 2.29 -15.43
CA ARG A 37 3.46 0.99 -15.06
C ARG A 37 2.64 -0.16 -15.65
N TYR A 38 3.23 -1.35 -15.61
CA TYR A 38 2.51 -2.58 -15.93
C TYR A 38 1.50 -2.94 -14.83
N GLN A 39 0.36 -3.51 -15.21
CA GLN A 39 -0.63 -3.99 -14.25
C GLN A 39 -0.06 -5.04 -13.28
N SER A 40 0.93 -5.82 -13.69
CA SER A 40 1.64 -6.78 -12.83
C SER A 40 2.35 -6.10 -11.65
N VAL A 41 2.78 -4.84 -11.79
CA VAL A 41 3.35 -4.06 -10.68
C VAL A 41 2.29 -3.75 -9.64
N VAL A 42 1.11 -3.31 -10.08
CA VAL A 42 -0.03 -3.06 -9.18
C VAL A 42 -0.47 -4.36 -8.50
N ALA A 43 -0.57 -5.46 -9.25
CA ALA A 43 -0.88 -6.77 -8.67
C ALA A 43 0.17 -7.25 -7.64
N ALA A 44 1.47 -6.99 -7.89
CA ALA A 44 2.54 -7.32 -6.95
C ALA A 44 2.48 -6.48 -5.67
N ILE A 45 2.05 -5.21 -5.77
CA ILE A 45 1.79 -4.36 -4.62
C ILE A 45 0.60 -4.90 -3.83
N GLU A 46 -0.54 -5.12 -4.48
CA GLU A 46 -1.81 -5.52 -3.85
C GLU A 46 -1.77 -6.93 -3.24
N SER A 47 -0.94 -7.82 -3.77
CA SER A 47 -0.66 -9.15 -3.19
C SER A 47 0.36 -9.12 -2.05
N GLY A 48 0.93 -7.95 -1.74
CA GLY A 48 1.99 -7.80 -0.75
C GLY A 48 3.31 -8.49 -1.14
N GLY A 49 3.50 -8.78 -2.44
CA GLY A 49 4.74 -9.33 -2.98
C GLY A 49 5.86 -8.29 -3.11
N ARG A 50 5.51 -7.00 -3.09
CA ARG A 50 6.43 -5.87 -3.23
C ARG A 50 6.23 -4.82 -2.13
N ARG A 51 7.30 -4.11 -1.79
CA ARG A 51 7.25 -2.91 -0.94
C ARG A 51 6.97 -1.68 -1.78
N ILE A 52 6.25 -0.74 -1.20
CA ILE A 52 6.04 0.60 -1.73
C ILE A 52 6.97 1.51 -0.92
N ASP A 53 7.79 2.33 -1.59
CA ASP A 53 8.51 3.39 -0.89
C ASP A 53 7.61 4.62 -0.68
N VAL A 54 8.11 5.63 0.02
CA VAL A 54 7.28 6.80 0.38
C VAL A 54 6.91 7.65 -0.84
N VAL A 55 7.78 7.74 -1.85
CA VAL A 55 7.50 8.53 -3.07
C VAL A 55 6.43 7.83 -3.88
N GLU A 56 6.58 6.52 -4.10
CA GLU A 56 5.56 5.70 -4.76
C GLU A 56 4.21 5.75 -4.03
N PHE A 57 4.23 5.81 -2.69
CA PHE A 57 3.01 5.95 -1.90
C PHE A 57 2.32 7.31 -2.12
N LEU A 58 3.09 8.40 -2.21
CA LEU A 58 2.55 9.74 -2.50
C LEU A 58 1.99 9.82 -3.92
N ASP A 59 2.67 9.23 -4.91
CA ASP A 59 2.18 9.16 -6.30
C ASP A 59 0.84 8.40 -6.37
N LEU A 60 0.71 7.31 -5.61
CA LEU A 60 -0.54 6.57 -5.48
C LEU A 60 -1.64 7.41 -4.82
N ALA A 61 -1.29 8.21 -3.81
CA ALA A 61 -2.23 9.08 -3.11
C ALA A 61 -2.82 10.14 -4.04
N GLU A 62 -1.97 10.81 -4.83
CA GLU A 62 -2.38 11.79 -5.83
C GLU A 62 -3.21 11.15 -6.94
N THR A 63 -2.77 10.00 -7.45
CA THR A 63 -3.42 9.31 -8.58
C THR A 63 -4.79 8.76 -8.22
N ILE A 64 -4.94 8.19 -7.02
CA ILE A 64 -6.19 7.57 -6.55
C ILE A 64 -7.11 8.61 -5.92
N GLY A 65 -6.56 9.70 -5.36
CA GLY A 65 -7.32 10.75 -4.69
C GLY A 65 -7.61 10.46 -3.22
N PHE A 66 -6.60 10.07 -2.44
CA PHE A 66 -6.71 9.91 -0.97
C PHE A 66 -5.68 10.76 -0.23
N ASP A 67 -5.95 11.10 1.03
CA ASP A 67 -4.97 11.79 1.89
C ASP A 67 -3.91 10.79 2.42
N PRO A 68 -2.62 10.96 2.08
CA PRO A 68 -1.58 10.09 2.58
C PRO A 68 -1.43 10.12 4.12
N HIS A 69 -1.80 11.23 4.78
CA HIS A 69 -1.70 11.37 6.24
C HIS A 69 -2.73 10.53 6.98
N GLU A 70 -3.95 10.40 6.45
CA GLU A 70 -4.99 9.53 6.99
C GLU A 70 -4.54 8.06 6.96
N ILE A 71 -4.02 7.63 5.81
CA ILE A 71 -3.54 6.25 5.62
C ILE A 71 -2.34 5.96 6.53
N LEU A 72 -1.40 6.90 6.66
CA LEU A 72 -0.27 6.73 7.57
C LEU A 72 -0.69 6.66 9.03
N SER A 73 -1.67 7.47 9.46
CA SER A 73 -2.23 7.42 10.82
C SER A 73 -2.78 6.04 11.15
N GLU A 74 -3.55 5.45 10.23
CA GLU A 74 -4.07 4.08 10.33
C GLU A 74 -2.96 3.02 10.43
N VAL A 75 -1.91 3.15 9.61
CA VAL A 75 -0.78 2.21 9.63
C VAL A 75 0.04 2.35 10.92
N VAL A 76 0.21 3.57 11.45
CA VAL A 76 0.92 3.83 12.71
C VAL A 76 0.21 3.15 13.89
N ALA A 77 -1.13 3.20 13.90
CA ALA A 77 -1.96 2.57 14.93
C ALA A 77 -1.79 1.05 15.00
N VAL A 78 -1.37 0.41 13.90
CA VAL A 78 -1.04 -1.02 13.91
C VAL A 78 0.20 -1.27 14.74
N ARG A 79 0.00 -1.93 15.88
CA ARG A 79 1.09 -2.47 16.68
C ARG A 79 1.76 -3.61 15.93
N ASN A 80 3.06 -3.51 15.70
CA ASN A 80 3.85 -4.67 15.31
C ASN A 80 3.73 -5.70 16.44
N ALA A 81 3.27 -6.91 16.14
CA ALA A 81 3.29 -8.01 17.09
C ALA A 81 4.71 -8.10 17.67
N LYS A 82 4.83 -8.07 19.00
CA LYS A 82 6.11 -8.09 19.71
C LYS A 82 7.02 -9.13 19.06
N SER A 83 8.21 -8.71 18.65
CA SER A 83 9.29 -9.62 18.29
C SER A 83 9.45 -10.61 19.45
N LYS A 84 9.00 -11.85 19.27
CA LYS A 84 9.39 -12.97 20.14
C LYS A 84 10.86 -13.22 19.85
N HIS A 85 11.73 -12.46 20.51
CA HIS A 85 13.07 -12.89 20.87
C HIS A 85 13.12 -12.82 22.39
N ARG A 86 12.58 -13.87 23.00
CA ARG A 86 13.15 -14.43 24.23
C ARG A 86 14.15 -15.49 23.80
#